data_AF-A0A914NMS1-F1
#
_entry.id   AF-A0A914NMS1-F1
#
_cell.length_a   1.000
_cell.length_b   1.000
_cell.length_c   1.000
_cell.angle_alpha   90.00
_cell.angle_beta   90.00
_cell.angle_gamma   90.00
#
_symmetry.space_group_name_H-M   'P 1'
#
loop_
_entity.id
_entity.type
_entity.pdbx_description
1 polymer ?
#
loop_
_entity_poly.entity_id
_entity_poly.type
_entity_poly.pdbx_seq_one_letter_code
_entity_poly.pdbx_strand_id
1 'polypeptide(L)'
;MFQQIFTKLESEYLWDYGQASSIAYPLAKIDTINEENGNLNENSALYLVVYGESEAHLEMLDGLLEDLLDAKWEAFAKRRWFMSLFGFCFFYIIFSLAYMCRPFSATTWVVTGGNISYTGEVVNNGSISPIDMISFVKMEEAPIMDSGLFGFSLHSPFYEHPRCHLWHYTVFGIQGYIRMVCEPLTIAIVLFQLAGELWDIHSIGHVRWWQILITFPTKIFYKMSLLLIIGVVPIRFACGLGDFMLFLDNMFSISAVVLISLQFLYYCRAVKFVGPFVLMIYFVFFLIYFVFLFGFSQGFYIVFLSCERARLDREKAQISDLEDATSNIIKNPFEAVIRVFIMTTGEYQTFYGNMSTCQEPTMSTIGKILFFIYEVFSSLMQFNVLIAMMTRTYEMIYATEKEWKRQAN
;
A
#
# COMPACT_ATOMS: atom_id res chain seq x y z
N MET A 1 29.78 -26.92 -15.33
CA MET A 1 29.48 -27.70 -16.57
C MET A 1 29.07 -26.79 -17.73
N PHE A 2 28.18 -25.81 -17.52
CA PHE A 2 27.75 -24.85 -18.56
C PHE A 2 28.90 -23.97 -19.11
N GLN A 3 29.76 -23.46 -18.22
CA GLN A 3 30.94 -22.66 -18.60
C GLN A 3 31.88 -23.42 -19.55
N GLN A 4 32.06 -24.74 -19.36
CA GLN A 4 32.91 -25.59 -20.21
C GLN A 4 32.35 -25.81 -21.61
N ILE A 5 31.04 -25.66 -21.81
CA ILE A 5 30.38 -25.81 -23.11
C ILE A 5 30.58 -24.51 -23.92
N PHE A 6 30.36 -23.34 -23.30
CA PHE A 6 30.59 -22.05 -23.95
C PHE A 6 32.08 -21.77 -24.24
N THR A 7 32.98 -22.08 -23.29
CA THR A 7 34.44 -21.92 -23.49
C THR A 7 35.03 -22.85 -24.55
N LYS A 8 34.34 -23.93 -24.93
CA LYS A 8 34.86 -24.86 -25.96
C LYS A 8 34.27 -24.65 -27.34
N LEU A 9 33.09 -24.06 -27.46
CA LEU A 9 32.35 -24.03 -28.73
C LEU A 9 32.26 -22.64 -29.38
N GLU A 10 32.31 -21.54 -28.63
CA GLU A 10 32.11 -20.19 -29.20
C GLU A 10 33.05 -19.08 -28.67
N SER A 11 33.96 -19.35 -27.70
CA SER A 11 34.87 -18.31 -27.19
C SER A 11 36.12 -18.12 -28.04
N GLU A 12 36.49 -16.87 -28.30
CA GLU A 12 37.68 -16.49 -29.06
C GLU A 12 38.84 -16.13 -28.12
N TYR A 13 40.01 -16.70 -28.36
CA TYR A 13 41.19 -16.49 -27.52
C TYR A 13 41.97 -15.27 -28.01
N LEU A 14 42.11 -14.24 -27.18
CA LEU A 14 42.82 -13.01 -27.56
C LEU A 14 44.32 -13.13 -27.29
N TRP A 15 44.71 -13.52 -26.07
CA TRP A 15 46.11 -13.69 -25.68
C TRP A 15 46.28 -14.51 -24.39
N ASP A 16 47.46 -15.12 -24.24
CA ASP A 16 47.94 -15.74 -23.00
C ASP A 16 49.28 -15.14 -22.61
N TYR A 17 49.47 -14.85 -21.34
CA TYR A 17 50.78 -14.55 -20.77
C TYR A 17 50.93 -15.17 -19.38
N GLY A 18 51.62 -16.32 -19.34
CA GLY A 18 51.94 -17.02 -18.10
C GLY A 18 50.71 -17.66 -17.45
N GLN A 19 50.16 -17.02 -16.43
CA GLN A 19 48.93 -17.44 -15.74
C GLN A 19 47.73 -16.53 -16.07
N ALA A 20 47.93 -15.47 -16.86
CA ALA A 20 46.87 -14.54 -17.25
C ALA A 20 46.45 -14.82 -18.69
N SER A 21 45.15 -15.07 -18.91
CA SER A 21 44.57 -15.25 -20.24
C SER A 21 43.43 -14.27 -20.45
N SER A 22 43.27 -13.80 -21.70
CA SER A 22 42.15 -12.97 -22.12
C SER A 22 41.34 -13.72 -23.17
N ILE A 23 40.06 -13.91 -22.85
CA ILE A 23 39.11 -14.67 -23.65
C ILE A 23 37.93 -13.74 -23.96
N ALA A 24 37.56 -13.65 -25.23
CA ALA A 24 36.37 -12.94 -25.68
C ALA A 24 35.21 -13.93 -25.89
N TYR A 25 34.00 -13.51 -25.50
CA TYR A 25 32.79 -14.30 -25.69
C TYR A 25 31.80 -13.52 -26.56
N PRO A 26 31.18 -14.15 -27.57
CA PRO A 26 30.14 -13.52 -28.36
C PRO A 26 28.86 -13.33 -27.52
N LEU A 27 28.26 -12.13 -27.57
CA LEU A 27 27.12 -11.76 -26.73
C LEU A 27 25.76 -12.08 -27.36
N ALA A 28 25.68 -12.31 -28.67
CA ALA A 28 24.43 -12.45 -29.45
C ALA A 28 23.36 -13.42 -28.88
N LYS A 29 23.76 -14.52 -28.23
CA LYS A 29 22.84 -15.50 -27.61
C LYS A 29 22.80 -15.43 -26.09
N ILE A 30 23.68 -14.63 -25.49
CA ILE A 30 23.83 -14.51 -24.03
C ILE A 30 23.04 -13.31 -23.53
N ASP A 31 23.10 -12.19 -24.25
CA ASP A 31 22.43 -10.94 -23.89
C ASP A 31 20.92 -10.97 -24.21
N THR A 32 20.13 -10.31 -23.36
CA THR A 32 18.70 -10.09 -23.52
C THR A 32 18.37 -9.12 -24.66
N ILE A 33 19.34 -8.43 -25.24
CA ILE A 33 19.14 -7.51 -26.37
C ILE A 33 19.73 -8.15 -27.62
N ASN A 34 18.95 -8.17 -28.70
CA ASN A 34 19.40 -8.64 -29.99
C ASN A 34 20.25 -7.55 -30.68
N GLU A 35 21.45 -7.90 -31.13
CA GLU A 35 22.42 -6.99 -31.75
C GLU A 35 21.91 -6.39 -33.07
N GLU A 36 21.14 -7.16 -33.86
CA GLU A 36 20.68 -6.74 -35.19
C GLU A 36 19.48 -5.79 -35.12
N ASN A 37 18.53 -6.10 -34.23
CA ASN A 37 17.22 -5.46 -34.20
C ASN A 37 17.03 -4.51 -33.01
N GLY A 38 17.91 -4.57 -32.00
CA GLY A 38 17.74 -3.85 -30.73
C GLY A 38 16.55 -4.31 -29.87
N ASN A 39 15.81 -5.32 -30.33
CA ASN A 39 14.66 -5.90 -29.64
C ASN A 39 15.10 -6.89 -28.56
N LEU A 40 14.21 -7.13 -27.59
CA LEU A 40 14.44 -8.13 -26.54
C LEU A 40 14.48 -9.55 -27.13
N ASN A 41 15.56 -10.28 -26.85
CA ASN A 41 15.75 -11.68 -27.22
C ASN A 41 15.32 -12.61 -26.06
N GLU A 42 14.14 -13.22 -26.21
CA GLU A 42 13.55 -14.13 -25.22
C GLU A 42 14.24 -15.51 -25.19
N ASN A 43 15.00 -15.83 -26.23
CA ASN A 43 15.77 -17.08 -26.31
C ASN A 43 17.20 -16.92 -25.76
N SER A 44 17.51 -15.76 -25.17
CA SER A 44 18.83 -15.51 -24.60
C SER A 44 19.06 -16.32 -23.33
N ALA A 45 20.30 -16.75 -23.14
CA ALA A 45 20.71 -17.48 -21.95
C ALA A 45 20.39 -16.70 -20.66
N LEU A 46 20.64 -15.38 -20.65
CA LEU A 46 20.34 -14.53 -19.49
C LEU A 46 18.83 -14.44 -19.22
N TYR A 47 17.99 -14.32 -20.26
CA TYR A 47 16.54 -14.32 -20.07
C TYR A 47 16.03 -15.64 -19.48
N LEU A 48 16.47 -16.77 -20.04
CA LEU A 48 16.03 -18.10 -19.60
C LEU A 48 16.52 -18.46 -18.19
N VAL A 49 17.70 -17.98 -17.80
CA VAL A 49 18.23 -18.19 -16.44
C VAL A 49 17.52 -17.31 -15.42
N VAL A 50 17.15 -16.07 -15.78
CA VAL A 50 16.46 -15.14 -14.87
C VAL A 50 14.98 -15.47 -14.71
N TYR A 51 14.28 -15.79 -15.80
CA TYR A 51 12.84 -16.05 -15.82
C TYR A 51 12.46 -17.54 -15.80
N GLY A 52 13.45 -18.44 -15.77
CA GLY A 52 13.21 -19.88 -15.68
C GLY A 52 12.59 -20.32 -14.36
N GLU A 53 11.78 -21.38 -14.41
CA GLU A 53 11.03 -21.89 -13.25
C GLU A 53 11.88 -22.76 -12.30
N SER A 54 13.07 -23.20 -12.71
CA SER A 54 13.93 -24.13 -11.96
C SER A 54 15.06 -23.42 -11.21
N GLU A 55 15.20 -23.70 -9.91
CA GLU A 55 16.32 -23.22 -9.07
C GLU A 55 17.68 -23.77 -9.53
N ALA A 56 17.72 -24.92 -10.21
CA ALA A 56 18.96 -25.52 -10.72
C ALA A 56 19.66 -24.64 -11.77
N HIS A 57 18.93 -23.71 -12.41
CA HIS A 57 19.51 -22.78 -13.38
C HIS A 57 20.27 -21.64 -12.70
N LEU A 58 20.07 -21.39 -11.40
CA LEU A 58 20.79 -20.36 -10.65
C LEU A 58 22.28 -20.69 -10.48
N GLU A 59 22.66 -21.97 -10.52
CA GLU A 59 24.06 -22.37 -10.57
C GLU A 59 24.74 -22.01 -11.91
N MET A 60 23.96 -21.69 -12.95
CA MET A 60 24.49 -21.25 -14.26
C MET A 60 24.75 -19.74 -14.33
N LEU A 61 24.36 -18.97 -13.30
CA LEU A 61 24.67 -17.54 -13.19
C LEU A 61 26.14 -17.27 -12.84
N ASP A 62 26.85 -18.25 -12.29
CA ASP A 62 28.23 -18.08 -11.85
C ASP A 62 29.19 -17.91 -13.04
N GLY A 63 30.18 -17.03 -12.87
CA GLY A 63 31.24 -16.78 -13.84
C GLY A 63 30.85 -15.72 -14.87
N LEU A 64 30.76 -16.10 -16.16
CA LEU A 64 30.58 -15.14 -17.25
C LEU A 64 29.29 -14.30 -17.12
N LEU A 65 28.20 -14.92 -16.66
CA LEU A 65 26.92 -14.22 -16.49
C LEU A 65 26.97 -13.23 -15.33
N GLU A 66 27.68 -13.57 -14.25
CA GLU A 66 27.91 -12.69 -13.10
C GLU A 66 28.72 -11.45 -13.51
N ASP A 67 29.86 -11.64 -14.20
CA ASP A 67 30.69 -10.53 -14.68
C ASP A 67 29.91 -9.60 -15.63
N LEU A 68 29.09 -10.18 -16.52
CA LEU A 68 28.23 -9.44 -17.43
C LEU A 68 27.16 -8.63 -16.68
N LEU A 69 26.56 -9.22 -15.64
CA LEU A 69 25.54 -8.57 -14.82
C LEU A 69 26.13 -7.44 -13.97
N ASP A 70 27.31 -7.62 -13.39
CA ASP A 70 27.99 -6.57 -12.63
C ASP A 70 28.39 -5.41 -13.54
N ALA A 71 28.90 -5.69 -14.75
CA ALA A 71 29.19 -4.66 -15.75
C ALA A 71 27.93 -3.88 -16.15
N LYS A 72 26.79 -4.55 -16.34
CA LYS A 72 25.50 -3.90 -16.63
C LYS A 72 24.98 -3.07 -15.46
N TRP A 73 25.18 -3.56 -14.24
CA TRP A 73 24.80 -2.86 -13.02
C TRP A 73 25.56 -1.55 -12.90
N GLU A 74 26.89 -1.59 -13.03
CA GLU A 74 27.74 -0.41 -12.93
C GLU A 74 27.52 0.59 -14.07
N ALA A 75 27.34 0.10 -15.30
CA ALA A 75 27.20 0.95 -16.48
C ALA A 75 25.82 1.64 -16.57
N PHE A 76 24.73 0.91 -16.30
CA PHE A 76 23.37 1.39 -16.58
C PHE A 76 22.43 1.28 -15.38
N ALA A 77 22.30 0.09 -14.79
CA ALA A 77 21.18 -0.19 -13.88
C ALA A 77 21.27 0.63 -12.59
N LYS A 78 22.47 0.81 -12.01
CA LYS A 78 22.69 1.63 -10.81
C LYS A 78 22.23 3.07 -11.02
N ARG A 79 22.63 3.70 -12.13
CA ARG A 79 22.23 5.09 -12.43
C ARG A 79 20.73 5.20 -12.66
N ARG A 80 20.14 4.26 -13.41
CA ARG A 80 18.69 4.23 -13.68
C ARG A 80 17.89 4.03 -12.39
N TRP A 81 18.34 3.13 -11.52
CA TRP A 81 17.74 2.87 -10.22
C TRP A 81 17.79 4.10 -9.30
N PHE A 82 18.94 4.77 -9.17
CA PHE A 82 19.06 5.99 -8.37
C PHE A 82 18.19 7.14 -8.91
N MET A 83 18.13 7.33 -10.23
CA MET A 83 17.25 8.33 -10.84
C MET A 83 15.77 8.02 -10.58
N SER A 84 15.38 6.74 -10.67
CA SER A 84 14.03 6.29 -10.34
C SER A 84 13.70 6.51 -8.86
N LEU A 85 14.61 6.18 -7.96
CA LEU A 85 14.44 6.38 -6.52
C LEU A 85 14.28 7.86 -6.19
N PHE A 86 15.14 8.73 -6.74
CA PHE A 86 15.05 10.16 -6.52
C PHE A 86 13.73 10.74 -7.05
N GLY A 87 13.33 10.34 -8.27
CA GLY A 87 12.04 10.74 -8.84
C GLY A 87 10.85 10.29 -7.99
N PHE A 88 10.90 9.07 -7.45
CA PHE A 88 9.88 8.57 -6.52
C PHE A 88 9.85 9.33 -5.20
N CYS A 89 11.01 9.60 -4.58
CA CYS A 89 11.09 10.38 -3.34
C CYS A 89 10.54 11.80 -3.54
N PHE A 90 10.86 12.46 -4.65
CA PHE A 90 10.33 13.77 -4.99
C PHE A 90 8.80 13.75 -5.13
N PHE A 91 8.28 12.78 -5.89
CA PHE A 91 6.84 12.56 -6.02
C PHE A 91 6.18 12.29 -4.66
N TYR A 92 6.76 11.42 -3.83
CA TYR A 92 6.25 11.06 -2.52
C TYR A 92 6.21 12.27 -1.57
N ILE A 93 7.20 13.16 -1.61
CA ILE A 93 7.21 14.39 -0.81
C ILE A 93 6.05 15.31 -1.24
N ILE A 94 5.89 15.57 -2.54
CA ILE A 94 4.80 16.43 -3.05
C ILE A 94 3.43 15.83 -2.72
N PHE A 95 3.28 14.53 -2.93
CA PHE A 95 2.07 13.79 -2.60
C PHE A 95 1.77 13.89 -1.10
N SER A 96 2.75 13.59 -0.24
CA SER A 96 2.60 13.68 1.22
C SER A 96 2.25 15.10 1.67
N LEU A 97 2.89 16.13 1.10
CA LEU A 97 2.55 17.53 1.37
C LEU A 97 1.10 17.86 0.98
N ALA A 98 0.62 17.39 -0.18
CA ALA A 98 -0.78 17.58 -0.59
C ALA A 98 -1.77 16.98 0.41
N TYR A 99 -1.46 15.80 0.98
CA TYR A 99 -2.32 15.12 1.95
C TYR A 99 -2.20 15.69 3.37
N MET A 100 -1.00 15.99 3.84
CA MET A 100 -0.79 16.60 5.17
C MET A 100 -1.39 18.00 5.25
N CYS A 101 -1.44 18.72 4.11
CA CYS A 101 -2.09 20.02 4.02
C CYS A 101 -3.61 19.93 3.82
N ARG A 102 -4.24 18.75 3.94
CA ARG A 102 -5.70 18.63 3.85
C ARG A 102 -6.38 19.14 5.14
N PRO A 103 -7.43 19.98 5.06
CA PRO A 103 -8.05 20.56 6.25
C PRO A 103 -8.97 19.53 6.97
N PHE A 104 -8.41 18.77 7.91
CA PHE A 104 -9.16 17.79 8.70
C PHE A 104 -10.30 18.42 9.50
N SER A 105 -10.09 19.62 10.05
CA SER A 105 -11.12 20.32 10.84
C SER A 105 -12.37 20.64 10.02
N ALA A 106 -12.21 20.93 8.72
CA ALA A 106 -13.33 21.17 7.82
C ALA A 106 -14.08 19.86 7.49
N THR A 107 -13.38 18.72 7.37
CA THR A 107 -14.05 17.42 7.23
C THR A 107 -14.89 17.08 8.47
N THR A 108 -14.39 17.37 9.67
CA THR A 108 -15.11 17.16 10.94
C THR A 108 -16.35 18.04 11.04
N TRP A 109 -16.26 19.30 10.62
CA TRP A 109 -17.40 20.23 10.61
C TRP A 109 -18.54 19.72 9.71
N VAL A 110 -18.23 19.20 8.51
CA VAL A 110 -19.25 18.62 7.61
C VAL A 110 -19.89 17.37 8.21
N VAL A 111 -19.08 16.45 8.77
CA VAL A 111 -19.57 15.19 9.35
C VAL A 111 -20.44 15.44 10.59
N THR A 112 -20.12 16.46 11.38
CA THR A 112 -20.87 16.83 12.59
C THR A 112 -22.06 17.74 12.32
N GLY A 113 -22.33 18.08 11.06
CA GLY A 113 -23.44 18.97 10.69
C GLY A 113 -23.29 20.40 11.24
N GLY A 114 -22.07 20.84 11.54
CA GLY A 114 -21.78 22.17 12.09
C GLY A 114 -21.68 22.25 13.62
N ASN A 115 -21.77 21.13 14.33
CA ASN A 115 -21.69 21.11 15.80
C ASN A 115 -20.28 21.42 16.34
N ILE A 116 -19.25 21.19 15.52
CA ILE A 116 -17.84 21.51 15.82
C ILE A 116 -17.32 22.44 14.72
N SER A 117 -16.87 23.63 15.09
CA SER A 117 -16.29 24.63 14.17
C SER A 117 -15.06 24.10 13.45
N TYR A 118 -14.71 24.70 12.30
CA TYR A 118 -13.44 24.44 11.60
C TYR A 118 -12.19 24.80 12.43
N THR A 119 -12.35 25.54 13.53
CA THR A 119 -11.30 25.81 14.53
C THR A 119 -11.20 24.73 15.61
N GLY A 120 -12.11 23.75 15.64
CA GLY A 120 -12.16 22.67 16.63
C GLY A 120 -12.98 22.98 17.88
N GLU A 121 -13.63 24.14 17.94
CA GLU A 121 -14.48 24.55 19.07
C GLU A 121 -15.91 23.99 18.95
N VAL A 122 -16.49 23.53 20.07
CA VAL A 122 -17.87 23.04 20.11
C VAL A 122 -18.82 24.23 20.09
N VAL A 123 -19.71 24.28 19.09
CA VAL A 123 -20.70 25.34 18.95
C VAL A 123 -21.96 24.92 19.69
N ASN A 124 -22.09 25.36 20.95
CA ASN A 124 -23.24 25.01 21.82
C ASN A 124 -24.55 25.72 21.43
N ASN A 125 -24.51 26.68 20.50
CA ASN A 125 -25.71 27.37 20.04
C ASN A 125 -26.32 26.59 18.88
N GLY A 126 -27.46 25.96 19.15
CA GLY A 126 -28.18 25.11 18.21
C GLY A 126 -28.31 25.74 16.82
N SER A 127 -28.10 24.89 15.80
CA SER A 127 -28.47 25.10 14.41
C SER A 127 -28.00 26.43 13.80
N ILE A 128 -26.70 26.60 13.62
CA ILE A 128 -26.22 27.38 12.48
C ILE A 128 -26.01 26.36 11.36
N SER A 129 -26.90 26.40 10.37
CA SER A 129 -26.81 25.54 9.19
C SER A 129 -25.43 25.72 8.54
N PRO A 130 -24.83 24.69 7.93
CA PRO A 130 -23.53 24.82 7.27
C PRO A 130 -23.46 25.94 6.22
N ILE A 131 -24.62 26.36 5.70
CA ILE A 131 -24.80 27.44 4.72
C ILE A 131 -24.51 28.82 5.34
N ASP A 132 -24.87 29.04 6.61
CA ASP A 132 -24.73 30.34 7.27
C ASP A 132 -23.26 30.66 7.62
N MET A 133 -22.39 29.66 7.83
CA MET A 133 -20.99 29.90 8.18
C MET A 133 -20.13 30.37 6.98
N ILE A 134 -20.42 29.92 5.76
CA ILE A 134 -19.76 30.43 4.54
C ILE A 134 -20.06 31.92 4.34
N SER A 135 -21.25 32.37 4.76
CA SER A 135 -21.61 33.80 4.76
C SER A 135 -20.88 34.60 5.83
N PHE A 136 -20.60 34.00 7.00
CA PHE A 136 -19.82 34.63 8.08
C PHE A 136 -18.33 34.76 7.74
N VAL A 137 -17.71 33.77 7.08
CA VAL A 137 -16.29 33.84 6.67
C VAL A 137 -16.08 34.85 5.53
N LYS A 138 -17.08 35.05 4.67
CA LYS A 138 -17.04 36.07 3.59
C LYS A 138 -17.08 37.53 4.08
N MET A 139 -17.27 37.79 5.38
CA MET A 139 -17.36 39.17 5.91
C MET A 139 -16.02 39.79 6.31
N GLU A 140 -14.90 39.07 6.30
CA GLU A 140 -13.62 39.60 6.81
C GLU A 140 -12.50 39.76 5.76
N GLU A 141 -12.70 39.38 4.50
CA GLU A 141 -11.69 39.62 3.45
C GLU A 141 -12.28 40.38 2.25
N ALA A 142 -11.59 41.48 1.91
CA ALA A 142 -11.88 42.38 0.79
C ALA A 142 -12.08 41.61 -0.53
N PRO A 143 -12.82 42.18 -1.51
CA PRO A 143 -13.10 41.51 -2.77
C PRO A 143 -11.81 41.48 -3.62
N ILE A 144 -11.00 40.44 -3.43
CA ILE A 144 -9.91 40.14 -4.35
C ILE A 144 -10.53 39.51 -5.59
N MET A 145 -10.41 40.25 -6.70
CA MET A 145 -10.75 39.79 -8.05
C MET A 145 -9.78 38.66 -8.41
N ASP A 146 -10.12 37.42 -8.05
CA ASP A 146 -9.20 36.29 -8.18
C ASP A 146 -9.31 35.64 -9.56
N SER A 147 -8.38 36.03 -10.42
CA SER A 147 -8.12 35.42 -11.73
C SER A 147 -7.50 34.04 -11.53
N GLY A 148 -8.33 33.00 -11.47
CA GLY A 148 -7.86 31.62 -11.45
C GLY A 148 -7.04 31.28 -12.70
N LEU A 149 -5.82 30.78 -12.50
CA LEU A 149 -5.01 30.17 -13.56
C LEU A 149 -5.78 28.94 -14.10
N PHE A 150 -6.11 28.96 -15.40
CA PHE A 150 -7.00 28.06 -16.16
C PHE A 150 -8.48 28.43 -16.31
N GLY A 151 -8.94 29.62 -15.93
CA GLY A 151 -10.18 30.21 -16.47
C GLY A 151 -11.48 29.41 -16.26
N PHE A 152 -11.48 28.35 -15.46
CA PHE A 152 -12.69 27.60 -15.11
C PHE A 152 -13.32 28.30 -13.91
N SER A 153 -14.26 29.21 -14.18
CA SER A 153 -15.03 29.87 -13.12
C SER A 153 -15.94 28.84 -12.45
N LEU A 154 -15.48 28.28 -11.33
CA LEU A 154 -16.19 27.29 -10.53
C LEU A 154 -17.27 27.95 -9.64
N HIS A 155 -17.95 28.99 -10.14
CA HIS A 155 -19.07 29.63 -9.45
C HIS A 155 -20.39 29.02 -9.95
N SER A 156 -20.54 27.71 -9.76
CA SER A 156 -21.83 27.05 -9.90
C SER A 156 -22.38 26.76 -8.50
N PRO A 157 -23.70 26.89 -8.27
CA PRO A 157 -24.32 26.62 -6.96
C PRO A 157 -24.08 25.18 -6.46
N PHE A 158 -23.64 24.29 -7.35
CA PHE A 158 -23.27 22.92 -7.04
C PHE A 158 -22.05 22.80 -6.11
N TYR A 159 -21.09 23.72 -6.20
CA TYR A 159 -19.85 23.69 -5.40
C TYR A 159 -19.93 24.51 -4.12
N GLU A 160 -20.99 25.27 -3.90
CA GLU A 160 -21.21 26.04 -2.65
C GLU A 160 -21.74 25.17 -1.50
N HIS A 161 -21.97 23.87 -1.73
CA HIS A 161 -22.32 22.95 -0.68
C HIS A 161 -21.17 22.74 0.32
N PRO A 162 -21.46 22.65 1.63
CA PRO A 162 -20.46 22.49 2.69
C PRO A 162 -19.58 21.24 2.49
N ARG A 163 -20.14 20.23 1.82
CA ARG A 163 -19.47 18.97 1.46
C ARG A 163 -18.28 19.18 0.53
N CYS A 164 -18.28 20.28 -0.23
CA CYS A 164 -17.26 20.61 -1.23
C CYS A 164 -16.18 21.57 -0.71
N HIS A 165 -16.01 21.63 0.61
CA HIS A 165 -14.96 22.41 1.27
C HIS A 165 -13.54 22.14 0.74
N LEU A 166 -13.29 20.97 0.14
CA LEU A 166 -12.01 20.63 -0.47
C LEU A 166 -11.60 21.55 -1.63
N TRP A 167 -12.57 22.20 -2.29
CA TRP A 167 -12.35 23.14 -3.40
C TRP A 167 -11.98 24.55 -2.91
N HIS A 168 -12.20 24.86 -1.63
CA HIS A 168 -11.86 26.17 -1.07
C HIS A 168 -10.41 26.18 -0.58
N TYR A 169 -9.49 26.61 -1.45
CA TYR A 169 -8.06 26.69 -1.15
C TYR A 169 -7.69 27.96 -0.36
N THR A 170 -8.41 29.07 -0.52
CA THR A 170 -8.04 30.37 0.07
C THR A 170 -8.37 30.47 1.57
N VAL A 171 -9.37 29.73 2.05
CA VAL A 171 -9.89 29.83 3.43
C VAL A 171 -8.90 29.34 4.49
N PHE A 172 -7.95 28.47 4.14
CA PHE A 172 -7.06 27.79 5.09
C PHE A 172 -5.65 28.36 5.15
N GLY A 173 -5.46 29.63 4.77
CA GLY A 173 -4.18 30.33 4.84
C GLY A 173 -3.04 29.61 4.09
N ILE A 174 -1.85 29.55 4.69
CA ILE A 174 -0.62 28.97 4.08
C ILE A 174 -0.82 27.51 3.64
N GLN A 175 -1.52 26.72 4.46
CA GLN A 175 -1.80 25.31 4.17
C GLN A 175 -2.60 25.15 2.87
N GLY A 176 -3.57 26.05 2.65
CA GLY A 176 -4.37 26.09 1.43
C GLY A 176 -3.56 26.41 0.18
N TYR A 177 -2.63 27.37 0.26
CA TYR A 177 -1.74 27.73 -0.86
C TYR A 177 -0.79 26.59 -1.25
N ILE A 178 -0.19 25.91 -0.27
CA ILE A 178 0.67 24.74 -0.55
C ILE A 178 -0.15 23.66 -1.27
N ARG A 179 -1.36 23.39 -0.79
CA ARG A 179 -2.26 22.39 -1.39
C ARG A 179 -2.68 22.76 -2.81
N MET A 180 -2.94 24.03 -3.08
CA MET A 180 -3.29 24.53 -4.42
C MET A 180 -2.19 24.23 -5.45
N VAL A 181 -0.92 24.22 -5.06
CA VAL A 181 0.20 23.88 -5.94
C VAL A 181 0.44 22.36 -5.98
N CYS A 182 0.44 21.70 -4.82
CA CYS A 182 0.80 20.28 -4.72
C CYS A 182 -0.23 19.34 -5.34
N GLU A 183 -1.54 19.62 -5.26
CA GLU A 183 -2.58 18.76 -5.85
C GLU A 183 -2.51 18.67 -7.39
N PRO A 184 -2.49 19.78 -8.16
CA PRO A 184 -2.37 19.71 -9.61
C PRO A 184 -1.01 19.14 -10.03
N LEU A 185 0.07 19.44 -9.29
CA LEU A 185 1.39 18.87 -9.56
C LEU A 185 1.39 17.35 -9.38
N THR A 186 0.75 16.85 -8.33
CA THR A 186 0.58 15.40 -8.09
C THR A 186 -0.20 14.75 -9.24
N ILE A 187 -1.31 15.36 -9.64
CA ILE A 187 -2.13 14.84 -10.75
C ILE A 187 -1.34 14.83 -12.05
N ALA A 188 -0.59 15.89 -12.36
CA ALA A 188 0.25 15.96 -13.55
C ALA A 188 1.33 14.86 -13.58
N ILE A 189 2.00 14.62 -12.44
CA ILE A 189 3.00 13.55 -12.32
C ILE A 189 2.34 12.17 -12.50
N VAL A 190 1.17 11.95 -11.90
CA VAL A 190 0.43 10.68 -12.02
C VAL A 190 -0.03 10.44 -13.46
N LEU A 191 -0.55 11.45 -14.14
CA LEU A 191 -0.95 11.35 -15.55
C LEU A 191 0.24 11.04 -16.46
N PHE A 192 1.39 11.68 -16.24
CA PHE A 192 2.61 11.40 -16.97
C PHE A 192 3.09 9.96 -16.74
N GLN A 193 3.10 9.50 -15.48
CA GLN A 193 3.46 8.12 -15.14
C GLN A 193 2.50 7.11 -15.77
N LEU A 194 1.18 7.35 -15.71
CA LEU A 194 0.20 6.44 -16.29
C LEU A 194 0.30 6.39 -17.82
N ALA A 195 0.57 7.52 -18.50
CA ALA A 195 0.81 7.53 -19.94
C ALA A 195 2.05 6.72 -20.32
N GLY A 196 3.14 6.82 -19.54
CA GLY A 196 4.33 5.97 -19.71
C GLY A 196 4.01 4.49 -19.55
N GLU A 197 3.20 4.12 -18.55
CA GLU A 197 2.81 2.72 -18.35
C GLU A 197 1.89 2.19 -19.45
N LEU A 198 0.96 3.00 -19.96
CA LEU A 198 0.13 2.62 -21.11
C LEU A 198 0.98 2.40 -22.36
N TRP A 199 2.00 3.22 -22.57
CA TRP A 199 2.96 3.05 -23.65
C TRP A 199 3.78 1.76 -23.48
N ASP A 200 4.23 1.47 -22.27
CA ASP A 200 4.97 0.25 -21.96
C ASP A 200 4.10 -1.01 -22.14
N ILE A 201 2.83 -0.97 -21.73
CA ILE A 201 1.86 -2.05 -21.96
C ILE A 201 1.68 -2.31 -23.46
N HIS A 202 1.57 -1.24 -24.26
CA HIS A 202 1.38 -1.35 -25.70
C HIS A 202 2.62 -1.93 -26.40
N SER A 203 3.81 -1.51 -25.99
CA SER A 203 5.07 -1.93 -26.63
C SER A 203 5.55 -3.33 -26.21
N ILE A 204 5.35 -3.72 -24.94
CA ILE A 204 5.79 -5.03 -24.40
C ILE A 204 4.75 -6.14 -24.69
N GLY A 205 3.48 -5.76 -24.86
CA GLY A 205 2.35 -6.68 -25.01
C GLY A 205 1.73 -7.09 -23.67
N HIS A 206 0.38 -7.19 -23.67
CA HIS A 206 -0.41 -7.36 -22.43
C HIS A 206 -0.10 -8.63 -21.64
N VAL A 207 0.14 -9.77 -22.31
CA VAL A 207 0.39 -11.06 -21.65
C VAL A 207 1.71 -11.03 -20.89
N ARG A 208 2.77 -10.51 -21.53
CA ARG A 208 4.10 -10.39 -20.96
C ARG A 208 4.14 -9.38 -19.83
N TRP A 209 3.46 -8.25 -19.99
CA TRP A 209 3.31 -7.25 -18.93
C TRP A 209 2.65 -7.85 -17.67
N TRP A 210 1.59 -8.64 -17.84
CA TRP A 210 0.88 -9.26 -16.72
C TRP A 210 1.74 -10.29 -15.97
N GLN A 211 2.52 -11.10 -16.68
CA GLN A 211 3.47 -12.04 -16.07
C GLN A 211 4.50 -11.32 -15.20
N ILE A 212 5.12 -10.24 -15.73
CA ILE A 212 6.08 -9.42 -14.98
C ILE A 212 5.44 -8.79 -13.74
N LEU A 213 4.17 -8.38 -13.84
CA LEU A 213 3.44 -7.77 -12.74
C LEU A 213 3.19 -8.75 -11.60
N ILE A 214 2.82 -10.00 -11.91
CA ILE A 214 2.57 -11.06 -10.91
C ILE A 214 3.86 -11.45 -10.18
N THR A 215 4.99 -11.51 -10.87
CA THR A 215 6.30 -11.82 -10.24
C THR A 215 6.71 -10.77 -9.21
N PHE A 216 6.21 -9.53 -9.32
CA PHE A 216 6.58 -8.41 -8.45
C PHE A 216 5.36 -7.71 -7.83
N PRO A 217 4.80 -8.24 -6.72
CA PRO A 217 3.55 -7.75 -6.14
C PRO A 217 3.61 -6.28 -5.70
N THR A 218 4.77 -5.78 -5.29
CA THR A 218 4.92 -4.37 -4.91
C THR A 218 4.65 -3.41 -6.07
N LYS A 219 4.99 -3.81 -7.31
CA LYS A 219 4.64 -3.02 -8.50
C LYS A 219 3.12 -2.95 -8.69
N ILE A 220 2.39 -4.03 -8.40
CA ILE A 220 0.92 -4.05 -8.46
C ILE A 220 0.36 -2.99 -7.52
N PHE A 221 0.81 -2.94 -6.26
CA PHE A 221 0.33 -1.98 -5.28
C PHE A 221 0.56 -0.53 -5.72
N TYR A 222 1.72 -0.25 -6.33
CA TYR A 222 1.98 1.07 -6.90
C TYR A 222 1.09 1.39 -8.10
N LYS A 223 0.82 0.44 -9.01
CA LYS A 223 -0.12 0.69 -10.12
C LYS A 223 -1.55 0.90 -9.63
N MET A 224 -1.97 0.12 -8.64
CA MET A 224 -3.26 0.28 -8.00
C MET A 224 -3.38 1.64 -7.30
N SER A 225 -2.34 2.14 -6.63
CA SER A 225 -2.37 3.45 -6.00
C SER A 225 -2.47 4.59 -7.03
N LEU A 226 -1.78 4.50 -8.18
CA LEU A 226 -1.92 5.48 -9.27
C LEU A 226 -3.35 5.54 -9.82
N LEU A 227 -4.01 4.39 -9.97
CA LEU A 227 -5.41 4.31 -10.40
C LEU A 227 -6.36 4.92 -9.36
N LEU A 228 -6.11 4.68 -8.06
CA LEU A 228 -6.90 5.28 -6.98
C LEU A 228 -6.78 6.82 -6.97
N ILE A 229 -5.57 7.37 -7.18
CA ILE A 229 -5.36 8.82 -7.24
C ILE A 229 -6.11 9.44 -8.41
N ILE A 230 -6.11 8.80 -9.58
CA ILE A 230 -6.92 9.25 -10.71
C ILE A 230 -8.41 9.15 -10.40
N GLY A 231 -8.84 8.10 -9.70
CA GLY A 231 -10.24 7.91 -9.26
C GLY A 231 -10.72 8.96 -8.26
N VAL A 232 -9.83 9.58 -7.48
CA VAL A 232 -10.17 10.68 -6.56
C VAL A 232 -10.62 11.93 -7.32
N VAL A 233 -10.04 12.22 -8.50
CA VAL A 233 -10.37 13.42 -9.29
C VAL A 233 -11.87 13.49 -9.68
N PRO A 234 -12.49 12.49 -10.34
CA PRO A 234 -13.91 12.54 -10.69
C PRO A 234 -14.81 12.54 -9.44
N ILE A 235 -14.40 11.85 -8.36
CA ILE A 235 -15.11 11.86 -7.08
C ILE A 235 -15.16 13.29 -6.50
N ARG A 236 -14.06 14.05 -6.60
CA ARG A 236 -14.02 15.47 -6.18
C ARG A 236 -14.90 16.37 -7.01
N PHE A 237 -14.97 16.15 -8.32
CA PHE A 237 -15.90 16.88 -9.18
C PHE A 237 -17.35 16.55 -8.87
N ALA A 238 -17.63 15.32 -8.44
CA ALA A 238 -18.95 14.79 -8.13
C ALA A 238 -19.43 15.09 -6.68
N CYS A 239 -18.70 15.92 -5.95
CA CYS A 239 -18.93 16.19 -4.52
C CYS A 239 -20.37 16.62 -4.15
N GLY A 240 -21.08 17.34 -5.02
CA GLY A 240 -22.45 17.80 -4.74
C GLY A 240 -23.54 16.73 -4.84
N LEU A 241 -23.25 15.52 -5.32
CA LEU A 241 -24.26 14.47 -5.56
C LEU A 241 -24.73 13.74 -4.28
N GLY A 242 -23.95 13.75 -3.19
CA GLY A 242 -24.35 13.13 -1.93
C GLY A 242 -23.24 13.00 -0.89
N ASP A 243 -23.62 12.75 0.37
CA ASP A 243 -22.68 12.58 1.51
C ASP A 243 -21.68 11.44 1.31
N PHE A 244 -22.10 10.39 0.60
CA PHE A 244 -21.28 9.22 0.32
C PHE A 244 -20.03 9.55 -0.51
N MET A 245 -20.06 10.60 -1.33
CA MET A 245 -18.93 10.97 -2.18
C MET A 245 -17.73 11.47 -1.37
N LEU A 246 -17.97 12.23 -0.30
CA LEU A 246 -16.90 12.69 0.61
C LEU A 246 -16.26 11.51 1.35
N PHE A 247 -17.07 10.54 1.76
CA PHE A 247 -16.57 9.31 2.37
C PHE A 247 -15.70 8.51 1.40
N LEU A 248 -16.14 8.33 0.15
CA LEU A 248 -15.36 7.64 -0.88
C LEU A 248 -14.03 8.34 -1.18
N ASP A 249 -14.03 9.68 -1.28
CA ASP A 249 -12.79 10.45 -1.49
C ASP A 249 -11.76 10.17 -0.39
N ASN A 250 -12.20 10.20 0.87
CA ASN A 250 -11.35 9.93 2.02
C ASN A 250 -10.84 8.47 2.02
N MET A 251 -11.69 7.50 1.67
CA MET A 251 -11.29 6.09 1.56
C MET A 251 -10.25 5.85 0.47
N PHE A 252 -10.45 6.40 -0.72
CA PHE A 252 -9.51 6.24 -1.84
C PHE A 252 -8.20 6.99 -1.58
N SER A 253 -8.29 8.16 -0.93
CA SER A 253 -7.14 8.94 -0.49
C SER A 253 -6.28 8.18 0.52
N ILE A 254 -6.87 7.66 1.59
CA ILE A 254 -6.14 6.94 2.65
C ILE A 254 -5.53 5.65 2.09
N SER A 255 -6.29 4.88 1.31
CA SER A 255 -5.77 3.65 0.69
C SER A 255 -4.63 3.94 -0.30
N ALA A 256 -4.69 5.03 -1.07
CA ALA A 256 -3.59 5.45 -1.93
C ALA A 256 -2.32 5.78 -1.14
N VAL A 257 -2.42 6.49 0.00
CA VAL A 257 -1.28 6.84 0.88
C VAL A 257 -0.62 5.58 1.46
N VAL A 258 -1.41 4.59 1.89
CA VAL A 258 -0.86 3.33 2.40
C VAL A 258 -0.16 2.57 1.28
N LEU A 259 -0.82 2.37 0.14
CA LEU A 259 -0.25 1.59 -0.97
C LEU A 259 1.00 2.23 -1.58
N ILE A 260 1.07 3.57 -1.67
CA ILE A 260 2.27 4.25 -2.17
C ILE A 260 3.44 4.12 -1.19
N SER A 261 3.18 4.10 0.13
CA SER A 261 4.24 3.90 1.12
C SER A 261 4.89 2.51 1.01
N LEU A 262 4.10 1.48 0.65
CA LEU A 262 4.60 0.13 0.43
C LEU A 262 5.57 0.04 -0.76
N GLN A 263 5.50 0.98 -1.71
CA GLN A 263 6.44 1.05 -2.84
C GLN A 263 7.87 1.35 -2.40
N PHE A 264 8.09 1.94 -1.22
CA PHE A 264 9.45 2.11 -0.69
C PHE A 264 10.17 0.77 -0.52
N LEU A 265 9.43 -0.29 -0.16
CA LEU A 265 9.96 -1.65 -0.01
C LEU A 265 10.46 -2.24 -1.33
N TYR A 266 9.92 -1.81 -2.48
CA TYR A 266 10.43 -2.21 -3.79
C TYR A 266 11.87 -1.70 -3.99
N TYR A 267 12.16 -0.47 -3.59
CA TYR A 267 13.51 0.08 -3.68
C TYR A 267 14.47 -0.55 -2.68
N CYS A 268 13.99 -0.92 -1.49
CA CYS A 268 14.77 -1.68 -0.52
C CYS A 268 15.24 -3.05 -1.04
N ARG A 269 14.59 -3.61 -2.07
CA ARG A 269 15.01 -4.87 -2.71
C ARG A 269 16.42 -4.83 -3.29
N ALA A 270 16.83 -3.68 -3.83
CA ALA A 270 18.15 -3.53 -4.44
C ALA A 270 19.31 -3.51 -3.42
N VAL A 271 19.00 -3.43 -2.12
CA VAL A 271 20.01 -3.43 -1.06
C VAL A 271 20.34 -4.87 -0.66
N LYS A 272 21.62 -5.24 -0.79
CA LYS A 272 22.17 -6.59 -0.57
C LYS A 272 21.70 -7.26 0.74
N PHE A 273 21.47 -6.48 1.79
CA PHE A 273 21.04 -6.99 3.11
C PHE A 273 19.51 -7.05 3.29
N VAL A 274 18.75 -6.17 2.63
CA VAL A 274 17.31 -5.98 2.91
C VAL A 274 16.41 -6.73 1.92
N GLY A 275 16.86 -6.91 0.68
CA GLY A 275 16.03 -7.51 -0.37
C GLY A 275 15.50 -8.92 -0.06
N PRO A 276 16.33 -9.84 0.42
CA PRO A 276 15.85 -11.18 0.77
C PRO A 276 14.90 -11.20 1.98
N PHE A 277 15.08 -10.29 2.94
CA PHE A 277 14.20 -10.14 4.11
C PHE A 277 12.77 -9.74 3.72
N VAL A 278 12.64 -8.85 2.73
CA VAL A 278 11.34 -8.36 2.25
C VAL A 278 10.53 -9.50 1.64
N LEU A 279 11.09 -10.30 0.71
CA LEU A 279 10.35 -11.40 0.05
C LEU A 279 9.92 -12.53 0.99
N MET A 280 10.73 -12.79 2.02
CA MET A 280 10.51 -13.87 2.99
C MET A 280 9.22 -13.72 3.81
N ILE A 281 8.76 -12.48 4.01
CA ILE A 281 7.62 -12.17 4.89
C ILE A 281 6.25 -12.47 4.24
N TYR A 282 6.14 -12.51 2.91
CA TYR A 282 4.85 -12.19 2.28
C TYR A 282 3.82 -13.33 2.09
N PHE A 283 4.18 -14.61 2.08
CA PHE A 283 3.21 -15.62 1.60
C PHE A 283 2.89 -16.77 2.57
N VAL A 284 3.87 -17.44 3.18
CA VAL A 284 3.57 -18.66 3.95
C VAL A 284 3.07 -18.35 5.37
N PHE A 285 3.70 -17.37 6.04
CA PHE A 285 3.26 -16.90 7.36
C PHE A 285 1.90 -16.19 7.30
N PHE A 286 1.72 -15.36 6.27
CA PHE A 286 0.48 -14.63 6.02
C PHE A 286 -0.70 -15.60 5.84
N LEU A 287 -0.56 -16.63 5.00
CA LEU A 287 -1.66 -17.56 4.73
C LEU A 287 -2.13 -18.31 5.99
N ILE A 288 -1.20 -18.87 6.76
CA ILE A 288 -1.55 -19.60 8.00
C ILE A 288 -2.18 -18.65 9.02
N TYR A 289 -1.64 -17.43 9.15
CA TYR A 289 -2.19 -16.40 10.02
C TYR A 289 -3.65 -16.05 9.66
N PHE A 290 -3.96 -15.84 8.38
CA PHE A 290 -5.33 -15.52 7.95
C PHE A 290 -6.31 -16.66 8.18
N VAL A 291 -5.91 -17.92 7.99
CA VAL A 291 -6.80 -19.07 8.25
C VAL A 291 -7.21 -19.09 9.73
N PHE A 292 -6.26 -18.91 10.66
CA PHE A 292 -6.57 -18.86 12.08
C PHE A 292 -7.34 -17.60 12.46
N LEU A 293 -6.92 -16.43 11.99
CA LEU A 293 -7.58 -15.15 12.27
C LEU A 293 -9.04 -15.16 11.80
N PHE A 294 -9.32 -15.59 10.57
CA PHE A 294 -10.70 -15.70 10.07
C PHE A 294 -11.48 -16.77 10.83
N GLY A 295 -10.91 -17.94 11.11
CA GLY A 295 -11.60 -19.00 11.87
C GLY A 295 -12.02 -18.57 13.27
N PHE A 296 -11.09 -18.01 14.06
CA PHE A 296 -11.37 -17.55 15.42
C PHE A 296 -12.25 -16.29 15.45
N SER A 297 -12.14 -15.40 14.46
CA SER A 297 -13.01 -14.21 14.36
C SER A 297 -14.49 -14.57 14.29
N GLN A 298 -14.86 -15.63 13.56
CA GLN A 298 -16.24 -16.08 13.49
C GLN A 298 -16.71 -16.68 14.82
N GLY A 299 -15.83 -17.40 15.52
CA GLY A 299 -16.12 -17.90 16.86
C GLY A 299 -16.42 -16.78 17.86
N PHE A 300 -15.59 -15.73 17.89
CA PHE A 300 -15.83 -14.57 18.76
C PHE A 300 -17.07 -13.77 18.35
N TYR A 301 -17.34 -13.60 17.05
CA TYR A 301 -18.54 -12.94 16.56
C TYR A 301 -19.82 -13.59 17.13
N ILE A 302 -19.89 -14.92 17.14
CA ILE A 302 -21.05 -15.67 17.67
C ILE A 302 -21.19 -15.48 19.19
N VAL A 303 -20.08 -15.48 19.94
CA VAL A 303 -20.09 -15.27 21.39
C VAL A 303 -20.62 -13.86 21.74
N PHE A 304 -20.13 -12.82 21.07
CA PHE A 304 -20.59 -11.45 21.30
C PHE A 304 -22.04 -11.24 20.87
N LEU A 305 -22.48 -11.84 19.77
CA LEU A 305 -23.88 -11.82 19.35
C LEU A 305 -24.81 -12.49 20.37
N SER A 306 -24.33 -13.58 21.00
CA SER A 306 -25.09 -14.28 22.04
C SER A 306 -25.21 -13.44 23.32
N CYS A 307 -24.13 -12.73 23.69
CA CYS A 307 -24.14 -11.79 24.82
C CYS A 307 -25.04 -10.58 24.56
N GLU A 308 -25.06 -10.05 23.33
CA GLU A 308 -25.97 -8.99 22.91
C GLU A 308 -27.43 -9.43 23.05
N ARG A 309 -27.77 -10.61 22.56
CA ARG A 309 -29.13 -11.15 22.66
C ARG A 309 -29.58 -11.29 24.11
N ALA A 310 -28.74 -11.88 24.97
CA ALA A 310 -29.04 -12.04 26.39
C ALA A 310 -29.25 -10.69 27.11
N ARG A 311 -28.52 -9.65 26.69
CA ARG A 311 -28.69 -8.29 27.21
C ARG A 311 -30.03 -7.67 26.78
N LEU A 312 -30.36 -7.76 25.49
CA LEU A 312 -31.61 -7.22 24.94
C LEU A 312 -32.85 -7.89 25.55
N ASP A 313 -32.77 -9.19 25.86
CA ASP A 313 -33.87 -9.91 26.50
C ASP A 313 -34.12 -9.43 27.94
N ARG A 314 -33.09 -8.97 28.66
CA ARG A 314 -33.23 -8.35 29.99
C ARG A 314 -33.64 -6.89 29.93
N GLU A 315 -33.13 -6.13 28.97
CA GLU A 315 -33.48 -4.71 28.78
C GLU A 315 -34.96 -4.55 28.41
N LYS A 316 -35.53 -5.49 27.64
CA LYS A 316 -36.99 -5.57 27.43
C LYS A 316 -37.81 -5.83 28.70
N ALA A 317 -37.19 -6.36 29.76
CA ALA A 317 -37.84 -6.63 31.04
C ALA A 317 -37.76 -5.43 32.02
N GLN A 318 -36.87 -4.46 31.79
CA GLN A 318 -36.81 -3.19 32.53
C GLN A 318 -37.20 -2.03 31.61
N ILE A 319 -38.48 -1.63 31.67
CA ILE A 319 -38.95 -0.40 31.02
C ILE A 319 -38.25 0.80 31.68
N SER A 320 -37.76 1.72 30.82
CA SER A 320 -37.21 3.07 31.10
C SER A 320 -35.94 3.14 31.95
N ASP A 321 -34.79 3.38 31.34
CA ASP A 321 -34.19 4.73 31.29
C ASP A 321 -32.82 4.74 30.59
N LEU A 322 -32.70 5.69 29.66
CA LEU A 322 -31.53 6.52 29.34
C LEU A 322 -30.18 5.86 28.98
N GLU A 323 -29.97 5.72 27.67
CA GLU A 323 -28.92 6.40 26.88
C GLU A 323 -27.42 6.28 27.21
N ASP A 324 -26.99 5.36 28.07
CA ASP A 324 -25.55 5.01 28.17
C ASP A 324 -25.32 3.49 28.19
N ALA A 325 -26.13 2.76 27.41
CA ALA A 325 -25.94 1.35 27.16
C ALA A 325 -24.68 1.17 26.29
N THR A 326 -23.57 0.82 26.93
CA THR A 326 -22.27 0.46 26.31
C THR A 326 -22.53 -0.38 25.06
N SER A 327 -22.51 0.22 23.87
CA SER A 327 -22.97 -0.47 22.66
C SER A 327 -22.06 -1.67 22.40
N ASN A 328 -22.62 -2.77 21.87
CA ASN A 328 -21.82 -3.96 21.60
C ASN A 328 -20.60 -3.61 20.76
N ILE A 329 -19.44 -4.05 21.24
CA ILE A 329 -18.19 -3.75 20.56
C ILE A 329 -18.07 -4.48 19.22
N ILE A 330 -18.83 -5.53 18.97
CA ILE A 330 -18.82 -6.23 17.67
C ILE A 330 -20.24 -6.23 17.15
N LYS A 331 -20.50 -5.42 16.11
CA LYS A 331 -21.79 -5.39 15.40
C LYS A 331 -21.69 -6.11 14.06
N ASN A 332 -20.53 -6.06 13.42
CA ASN A 332 -20.28 -6.65 12.11
C ASN A 332 -19.22 -7.76 12.17
N PRO A 333 -19.30 -8.79 11.30
CA PRO A 333 -18.30 -9.86 11.25
C PRO A 333 -16.90 -9.36 10.88
N PHE A 334 -16.80 -8.30 10.07
CA PHE A 334 -15.53 -7.65 9.77
C PHE A 334 -14.94 -6.87 10.96
N GLU A 335 -15.79 -6.33 11.84
CA GLU A 335 -15.33 -5.70 13.07
C GLU A 335 -14.75 -6.74 14.03
N ALA A 336 -15.32 -7.95 14.07
CA ALA A 336 -14.77 -9.08 14.81
C ALA A 336 -13.37 -9.45 14.31
N VAL A 337 -13.18 -9.52 12.99
CA VAL A 337 -11.88 -9.80 12.35
C VAL A 337 -10.82 -8.79 12.79
N ILE A 338 -11.13 -7.49 12.73
CA ILE A 338 -10.18 -6.43 13.09
C ILE A 338 -9.85 -6.47 14.58
N ARG A 339 -10.84 -6.67 15.46
CA ARG A 339 -10.60 -6.73 16.91
C ARG A 339 -9.79 -7.96 17.32
N VAL A 340 -10.00 -9.09 16.65
CA VAL A 340 -9.21 -10.30 16.86
C VAL A 340 -7.79 -10.13 16.32
N PHE A 341 -7.60 -9.43 15.21
CA PHE A 341 -6.28 -8.99 14.75
C PHE A 341 -5.57 -8.12 15.80
N ILE A 342 -6.22 -7.08 16.31
CA ILE A 342 -5.68 -6.18 17.35
C ILE A 342 -5.32 -6.96 18.61
N MET A 343 -6.15 -7.94 18.99
CA MET A 343 -5.89 -8.86 20.10
C MET A 343 -4.56 -9.62 19.93
N THR A 344 -4.21 -10.07 18.72
CA THR A 344 -2.90 -10.73 18.48
C THR A 344 -1.69 -9.85 18.72
N THR A 345 -1.86 -8.52 18.64
CA THR A 345 -0.77 -7.57 18.87
C THR A 345 -0.58 -7.24 20.37
N GLY A 346 -1.44 -7.78 21.24
CA GLY A 346 -1.37 -7.61 22.70
C GLY A 346 -2.43 -6.65 23.28
N GLU A 347 -3.26 -6.03 22.45
CA GLU A 347 -4.33 -5.13 22.90
C GLU A 347 -5.65 -5.90 23.17
N TYR A 348 -5.68 -6.69 24.24
CA TYR A 348 -6.82 -7.55 24.57
C TYR A 348 -7.69 -7.05 25.74
N GLN A 349 -7.25 -6.04 26.48
CA GLN A 349 -7.84 -5.65 27.76
C GLN A 349 -9.31 -5.23 27.65
N THR A 350 -9.64 -4.40 26.65
CA THR A 350 -11.02 -3.93 26.43
C THR A 350 -11.91 -5.05 25.88
N PHE A 351 -11.35 -5.93 25.04
CA PHE A 351 -12.05 -7.08 24.48
C PHE A 351 -12.43 -8.10 25.56
N TYR A 352 -11.46 -8.49 26.39
CA TYR A 352 -11.68 -9.41 27.51
C TYR A 352 -12.63 -8.82 28.56
N GLY A 353 -12.48 -7.53 28.88
CA GLY A 353 -13.34 -6.83 29.84
C GLY A 353 -14.82 -6.92 29.45
N ASN A 354 -15.15 -6.60 28.21
CA ASN A 354 -16.54 -6.64 27.72
C ASN A 354 -17.09 -8.07 27.62
N MET A 355 -16.26 -9.03 27.23
CA MET A 355 -16.66 -10.44 27.19
C MET A 355 -16.89 -11.02 28.60
N SER A 356 -16.04 -10.66 29.57
CA SER A 356 -16.13 -11.15 30.96
C SER A 356 -17.36 -10.61 31.70
N THR A 357 -17.82 -9.42 31.32
CA THR A 357 -19.00 -8.73 31.88
C THR A 357 -20.31 -9.31 31.34
N CYS A 358 -20.25 -10.22 30.35
CA CYS A 358 -21.42 -10.88 29.82
C CYS A 358 -22.17 -11.67 30.91
N GLN A 359 -23.47 -11.37 31.04
CA GLN A 359 -24.34 -11.91 32.09
C GLN A 359 -24.79 -13.36 31.83
N GLU A 360 -24.62 -13.88 30.61
CA GLU A 360 -24.90 -15.27 30.27
C GLU A 360 -23.70 -16.16 30.64
N PRO A 361 -23.80 -16.98 31.69
CA PRO A 361 -22.64 -17.68 32.27
C PRO A 361 -22.05 -18.73 31.33
N THR A 362 -22.90 -19.36 30.50
CA THR A 362 -22.49 -20.40 29.55
C THR A 362 -21.63 -19.82 28.43
N MET A 363 -22.10 -18.75 27.79
CA MET A 363 -21.40 -18.06 26.71
C MET A 363 -20.16 -17.29 27.19
N SER A 364 -20.21 -16.68 28.38
CA SER A 364 -19.03 -16.04 29.00
C SER A 364 -17.91 -17.05 29.27
N THR A 365 -18.25 -18.25 29.72
CA THR A 365 -17.26 -19.32 29.96
C THR A 365 -16.65 -19.84 28.66
N ILE A 366 -17.48 -20.09 27.64
CA ILE A 366 -17.01 -20.48 26.30
C ILE A 366 -16.10 -19.40 25.71
N GLY A 367 -16.47 -18.13 25.85
CA GLY A 367 -15.66 -16.99 25.40
C GLY A 367 -14.30 -16.91 26.10
N LYS A 368 -14.24 -17.10 27.42
CA LYS A 368 -12.98 -17.13 28.18
C LYS A 368 -12.07 -18.28 27.77
N ILE A 369 -12.62 -19.46 27.53
CA ILE A 369 -11.86 -20.63 27.03
C ILE A 369 -11.34 -20.36 25.62
N LEU A 370 -12.19 -19.85 24.72
CA LEU A 370 -11.83 -19.52 23.35
C LEU A 370 -10.72 -18.45 23.31
N PHE A 371 -10.81 -17.45 24.19
CA PHE A 371 -9.79 -16.41 24.36
C PHE A 371 -8.46 -16.98 24.82
N PHE A 372 -8.46 -17.86 25.84
CA PHE A 372 -7.23 -18.48 26.30
C PHE A 372 -6.59 -19.36 25.22
N ILE A 373 -7.38 -20.19 24.53
CA ILE A 373 -6.90 -21.01 23.42
C ILE A 373 -6.31 -20.12 22.33
N TYR A 374 -7.02 -19.06 21.94
CA TYR A 374 -6.55 -18.13 20.93
C TYR A 374 -5.24 -17.45 21.32
N GLU A 375 -5.14 -16.94 22.55
CA GLU A 375 -3.94 -16.23 23.02
C GLU A 375 -2.74 -17.17 23.07
N VAL A 376 -2.93 -18.40 23.55
CA VAL A 376 -1.88 -19.43 23.59
C VAL A 376 -1.45 -19.81 22.17
N PHE A 377 -2.39 -20.09 21.27
CA PHE A 377 -2.05 -20.41 19.88
C PHE A 377 -1.42 -19.22 19.17
N SER A 378 -1.96 -18.01 19.29
CA SER A 378 -1.44 -16.82 18.64
C SER A 378 -0.05 -16.48 19.17
N SER A 379 0.13 -16.34 20.48
CA SER A 379 1.43 -15.98 21.07
C SER A 379 2.50 -17.08 20.90
N LEU A 380 2.18 -18.35 21.13
CA LEU A 380 3.15 -19.43 20.99
C LEU A 380 3.44 -19.78 19.52
N MET A 381 2.45 -19.72 18.63
CA MET A 381 2.66 -20.05 17.21
C MET A 381 3.22 -18.86 16.44
N GLN A 382 2.81 -17.62 16.72
CA GLN A 382 3.34 -16.45 16.02
C GLN A 382 4.79 -16.18 16.38
N PHE A 383 5.27 -16.39 17.60
CA PHE A 383 6.69 -16.21 17.89
C PHE A 383 7.52 -17.44 17.52
N ASN A 384 7.11 -18.65 17.89
CA ASN A 384 7.96 -19.83 17.67
C ASN A 384 7.99 -20.29 16.21
N VAL A 385 6.87 -20.22 15.47
CA VAL A 385 6.86 -20.60 14.05
C VAL A 385 7.41 -19.46 13.18
N LEU A 386 7.17 -18.18 13.52
CA LEU A 386 7.80 -17.07 12.78
C LEU A 386 9.31 -17.09 12.97
N ILE A 387 9.83 -17.26 14.20
CA ILE A 387 11.28 -17.34 14.41
C ILE A 387 11.86 -18.59 13.73
N ALA A 388 11.25 -19.78 13.87
CA ALA A 388 11.76 -20.99 13.22
C ALA A 388 11.68 -20.92 11.69
N MET A 389 10.58 -20.40 11.14
CA MET A 389 10.42 -20.21 9.70
C MET A 389 11.39 -19.15 9.21
N MET A 390 11.43 -17.96 9.81
CA MET A 390 12.36 -16.88 9.44
C MET A 390 13.82 -17.32 9.57
N THR A 391 14.17 -18.16 10.55
CA THR A 391 15.55 -18.65 10.72
C THR A 391 15.89 -19.64 9.60
N ARG A 392 15.02 -20.61 9.30
CA ARG A 392 15.25 -21.59 8.22
C ARG A 392 15.22 -20.94 6.85
N THR A 393 14.32 -19.99 6.62
CA THR A 393 14.30 -19.20 5.38
C THR A 393 15.49 -18.25 5.33
N TYR A 394 15.95 -17.67 6.43
CA TYR A 394 17.19 -16.88 6.47
C TYR A 394 18.41 -17.74 6.13
N GLU A 395 18.52 -18.95 6.66
CA GLU A 395 19.62 -19.88 6.33
C GLU A 395 19.57 -20.33 4.87
N MET A 396 18.39 -20.65 4.32
CA MET A 396 18.22 -20.95 2.89
C MET A 396 18.52 -19.74 2.01
N ILE A 397 18.15 -18.54 2.46
CA ILE A 397 18.40 -17.27 1.76
C ILE A 397 19.89 -16.91 1.78
N TYR A 398 20.55 -17.13 2.92
CA TYR A 398 21.99 -16.95 3.07
C TYR A 398 22.75 -17.93 2.16
N ALA A 399 22.26 -19.16 2.04
CA ALA A 399 22.77 -20.13 1.07
C ALA A 399 22.48 -19.72 -0.39
N THR A 400 21.44 -18.91 -0.63
CA THR A 400 21.06 -18.37 -1.94
C THR A 400 21.48 -16.90 -2.10
N GLU A 401 22.72 -16.54 -1.70
CA GLU A 401 23.36 -15.27 -2.07
C GLU A 401 23.36 -15.02 -3.61
N LYS A 402 22.99 -16.00 -4.44
CA LYS A 402 22.80 -15.81 -5.89
C LYS A 402 21.46 -15.19 -6.27
N GLU A 403 20.42 -15.27 -5.43
CA GLU A 403 19.10 -14.74 -5.75
C GLU A 403 19.04 -13.21 -5.73
N TRP A 404 19.83 -12.54 -4.87
CA TRP A 404 19.86 -11.07 -4.88
C TRP A 404 20.45 -10.55 -6.19
N LYS A 405 21.41 -11.26 -6.80
CA LYS A 405 21.97 -10.91 -8.12
C LYS A 405 20.91 -10.94 -9.23
N ARG A 406 19.99 -11.92 -9.17
CA ARG A 406 18.81 -11.99 -10.06
C ARG A 406 17.82 -10.85 -9.82
N GLN A 407 17.76 -10.30 -8.61
CA GLN A 407 16.78 -9.28 -8.22
C GLN A 407 17.30 -7.84 -8.33
N ALA A 408 18.62 -7.64 -8.26
CA ALA A 408 19.26 -6.33 -8.41
C ALA A 408 19.25 -5.88 -9.88
N ASN A 409 19.36 -6.83 -10.81
CA ASN A 409 19.38 -6.60 -12.25
C ASN A 409 18.05 -6.98 -12.91
#